data_AF-A0A3D0M7Y1-F1
#
_entry.id   AF-A0A3D0M7Y1-F1
#
_cell.length_a   1.000
_cell.length_b   1.000
_cell.length_c   1.000
_cell.angle_alpha   90.00
_cell.angle_beta   90.00
_cell.angle_gamma   90.00
#
_symmetry.space_group_name_H-M   'P 1'
#
loop_
_entity.id
_entity.type
_entity.pdbx_description
1 polymer ?
#
loop_
_entity_poly.entity_id
_entity_poly.type
_entity_poly.pdbx_seq_one_letter_code
_entity_poly.pdbx_strand_id
1 'polypeptide(L)'
;YEKYPEEHLAHTEEPLRKLGVPERDIRAIMAHGWSICTDVRPETNMEKSLFTVDELTGIVQAAARMRPNGITDMELKSFMKKWKDKKFAAKCNRPLILEGCQMLGMDIKEVAGIVIDGMKEHASELQLTGNANE
;
A
#
# COMPACT_ATOMS: atom_id res chain seq x y z
N TYR A 1 11.63 -9.23 -5.68
CA TYR A 1 11.04 -9.75 -4.43
C TYR A 1 11.15 -11.28 -4.35
N GLU A 2 10.57 -12.07 -5.27
CA GLU A 2 10.58 -13.55 -5.18
C GLU A 2 11.98 -14.19 -5.04
N LYS A 3 12.98 -13.63 -5.73
CA LYS A 3 14.37 -14.12 -5.70
C LYS A 3 15.17 -13.66 -4.46
N TYR A 4 14.85 -12.50 -3.92
CA TYR A 4 15.56 -11.85 -2.81
C TYR A 4 14.56 -11.09 -1.91
N PRO A 5 13.77 -11.78 -1.08
CA PRO A 5 12.70 -11.14 -0.30
C PRO A 5 13.24 -10.26 0.84
N GLU A 6 14.42 -10.58 1.37
CA GLU A 6 15.07 -9.83 2.47
C GLU A 6 15.84 -8.60 1.98
N GLU A 7 16.09 -8.50 0.68
CA GLU A 7 16.86 -7.43 0.05
C GLU A 7 15.94 -6.49 -0.74
N HIS A 8 14.76 -6.19 -0.18
CA HIS A 8 13.77 -5.34 -0.82
C HIS A 8 14.40 -4.03 -1.28
N LEU A 9 14.16 -3.68 -2.55
CA LEU A 9 14.72 -2.52 -3.27
C LEU A 9 16.22 -2.53 -3.60
N ALA A 10 17.06 -3.32 -2.91
CA ALA A 10 18.52 -3.31 -3.11
C ALA A 10 18.96 -3.56 -4.58
N HIS A 11 18.17 -4.35 -5.32
CA HIS A 11 18.44 -4.71 -6.72
C HIS A 11 17.48 -4.07 -7.72
N THR A 12 16.77 -3.02 -7.34
CA THR A 12 15.67 -2.46 -8.15
C THR A 12 16.12 -1.39 -9.11
N GLU A 13 17.00 -0.49 -8.68
CA GLU A 13 17.41 0.69 -9.45
C GLU A 13 18.11 0.33 -10.77
N GLU A 14 19.16 -0.49 -10.72
CA GLU A 14 19.99 -0.80 -11.90
C GLU A 14 19.20 -1.49 -13.03
N PRO A 15 18.36 -2.51 -12.79
CA PRO A 15 17.53 -3.09 -13.84
C PRO A 15 16.54 -2.10 -14.45
N LEU A 16 15.89 -1.25 -13.64
CA LEU A 16 14.94 -0.27 -14.14
C LEU A 16 15.62 0.79 -15.02
N ARG A 17 16.82 1.24 -14.65
CA ARG A 17 17.65 2.13 -15.48
C ARG A 17 17.99 1.49 -16.83
N LYS A 18 18.38 0.20 -16.83
CA LYS A 18 18.68 -0.55 -18.07
C LYS A 18 17.47 -0.70 -18.99
N LEU A 19 16.26 -0.73 -18.42
CA LEU A 19 15.00 -0.75 -19.17
C LEU A 19 14.54 0.63 -19.64
N GLY A 20 15.27 1.70 -19.33
CA GLY A 20 14.94 3.07 -19.72
C GLY A 20 13.79 3.69 -18.93
N VAL A 21 13.51 3.17 -17.73
CA VAL A 21 12.49 3.76 -16.84
C VAL A 21 12.96 5.15 -16.40
N PRO A 22 12.08 6.18 -16.41
CA PRO A 22 12.46 7.52 -15.99
C PRO A 22 13.00 7.58 -14.55
N GLU A 23 14.09 8.34 -14.33
CA GLU A 23 14.71 8.47 -13.00
C GLU A 23 13.74 8.93 -11.91
N ARG A 24 12.74 9.76 -12.26
CA ARG A 24 11.71 10.18 -11.30
C ARG A 24 10.87 9.01 -10.79
N ASP A 25 10.58 8.04 -11.64
CA ASP A 25 9.74 6.88 -11.31
C ASP A 25 10.57 5.88 -10.50
N ILE A 26 11.84 5.69 -10.87
CA ILE A 26 12.81 4.91 -10.09
C ILE A 26 12.99 5.51 -8.70
N ARG A 27 13.20 6.82 -8.60
CA ARG A 27 13.31 7.51 -7.31
C ARG A 27 12.06 7.30 -6.46
N ALA A 28 10.86 7.36 -7.04
CA ALA A 28 9.63 7.10 -6.31
C ALA A 28 9.55 5.66 -5.77
N ILE A 29 9.95 4.68 -6.58
CA ILE A 29 10.09 3.27 -6.14
C ILE A 29 11.15 3.13 -5.05
N MET A 30 12.23 3.89 -5.07
CA MET A 30 13.19 3.84 -3.96
C MET A 30 12.64 4.52 -2.70
N ALA A 31 11.82 5.56 -2.86
CA ALA A 31 11.30 6.35 -1.75
C ALA A 31 10.25 5.63 -0.90
N HIS A 32 9.53 4.64 -1.42
CA HIS A 32 8.55 3.90 -0.60
C HIS A 32 9.21 3.02 0.47
N GLY A 33 10.49 2.65 0.28
CA GLY A 33 11.29 1.94 1.28
C GLY A 33 11.99 2.85 2.30
N TRP A 34 11.69 4.15 2.31
CA TRP A 34 12.38 5.10 3.19
C TRP A 34 12.25 4.73 4.66
N SER A 35 13.35 4.81 5.41
CA SER A 35 13.47 4.42 6.83
C SER A 35 13.37 2.91 7.13
N ILE A 36 13.15 2.09 6.09
CA ILE A 36 13.05 0.63 6.20
C ILE A 36 14.27 -0.02 5.53
N CYS A 37 14.48 0.25 4.24
CA CYS A 37 15.59 -0.31 3.46
C CYS A 37 16.25 0.70 2.50
N THR A 38 15.77 1.95 2.47
CA THR A 38 16.38 3.04 1.69
C THR A 38 16.49 4.32 2.50
N ASP A 39 17.45 5.18 2.12
CA ASP A 39 17.63 6.54 2.67
C ASP A 39 16.92 7.62 1.82
N VAL A 40 16.19 7.21 0.77
CA VAL A 40 15.55 8.13 -0.19
C VAL A 40 14.25 8.68 0.40
N ARG A 41 14.28 9.88 0.97
CA ARG A 41 13.09 10.49 1.56
C ARG A 41 12.01 10.82 0.49
N PRO A 42 10.71 10.57 0.76
CA PRO A 42 9.61 11.05 -0.08
C PRO A 42 9.51 12.58 -0.06
N GLU A 43 9.52 13.22 -1.22
CA GLU A 43 9.50 14.69 -1.37
C GLU A 43 8.28 15.15 -2.17
N THR A 44 7.98 14.47 -3.28
CA THR A 44 6.83 14.81 -4.13
C THR A 44 5.54 14.18 -3.61
N ASN A 45 4.38 14.68 -4.07
CA ASN A 45 3.09 14.07 -3.73
C ASN A 45 3.00 12.61 -4.19
N MET A 46 3.55 12.27 -5.36
CA MET A 46 3.57 10.90 -5.87
C MET A 46 4.35 9.96 -4.93
N GLU A 47 5.54 10.39 -4.49
CA GLU A 47 6.40 9.60 -3.60
C GLU A 47 5.76 9.41 -2.22
N LYS A 48 5.20 10.49 -1.66
CA LYS A 48 4.47 10.44 -0.39
C LYS A 48 3.25 9.53 -0.47
N SER A 49 2.51 9.61 -1.58
CA SER A 49 1.39 8.71 -1.83
C SER A 49 1.85 7.26 -1.88
N LEU A 50 2.88 6.93 -2.67
CA LEU A 50 3.38 5.56 -2.78
C LEU A 50 3.86 5.01 -1.42
N PHE A 51 4.68 5.79 -0.69
CA PHE A 51 5.13 5.46 0.66
C PHE A 51 3.96 5.19 1.62
N THR A 52 2.88 5.98 1.54
CA THR A 52 1.72 5.84 2.42
C THR A 52 0.87 4.61 2.07
N VAL A 53 0.61 4.38 0.78
CA VAL A 53 -0.37 3.38 0.36
C VAL A 53 0.20 1.98 0.22
N ASP A 54 1.52 1.84 0.01
CA ASP A 54 2.19 0.53 -0.11
C ASP A 54 1.81 -0.40 1.04
N GLU A 55 2.01 0.05 2.28
CA GLU A 55 1.67 -0.73 3.48
C GLU A 55 0.16 -0.77 3.77
N LEU A 56 -0.56 0.33 3.49
CA LEU A 56 -2.00 0.44 3.78
C LEU A 56 -2.83 -0.52 2.93
N THR A 57 -2.46 -0.71 1.66
CA THR A 57 -3.13 -1.66 0.76
C THR A 57 -3.07 -3.08 1.32
N GLY A 58 -2.01 -3.48 2.02
CA GLY A 58 -1.93 -4.78 2.70
C GLY A 58 -3.01 -4.99 3.76
N ILE A 59 -3.33 -3.94 4.54
CA ILE A 59 -4.42 -3.99 5.54
C ILE A 59 -5.78 -4.05 4.85
N VAL A 60 -5.99 -3.27 3.79
CA VAL A 60 -7.24 -3.29 3.00
C VAL A 60 -7.45 -4.66 2.36
N GLN A 61 -6.41 -5.22 1.76
CA GLN A 61 -6.42 -6.53 1.12
C GLN A 61 -6.75 -7.63 2.13
N ALA A 62 -6.10 -7.62 3.30
CA ALA A 62 -6.42 -8.56 4.36
C ALA A 62 -7.88 -8.43 4.83
N ALA A 63 -8.39 -7.20 4.94
CA ALA A 63 -9.76 -6.94 5.38
C ALA A 63 -10.78 -7.45 4.34
N ALA A 64 -10.48 -7.30 3.06
CA ALA A 64 -11.30 -7.79 1.95
C ALA A 64 -11.40 -9.31 1.98
N ARG A 65 -10.27 -10.02 2.13
CA ARG A 65 -10.23 -11.50 2.15
C ARG A 65 -11.03 -12.14 3.29
N MET A 66 -11.39 -11.40 4.33
CA MET A 66 -12.26 -11.90 5.40
C MET A 66 -13.75 -11.80 5.09
N ARG A 67 -14.14 -11.14 3.99
CA ARG A 67 -15.53 -10.82 3.67
C ARG A 67 -16.05 -11.75 2.57
N PRO A 68 -17.33 -12.17 2.63
CA PRO A 68 -17.93 -13.00 1.58
C PRO A 68 -17.87 -12.35 0.18
N ASN A 69 -18.11 -11.04 0.11
CA ASN A 69 -18.11 -10.26 -1.13
C ASN A 69 -16.76 -9.55 -1.38
N GLY A 70 -15.72 -9.90 -0.62
CA GLY A 70 -14.41 -9.29 -0.76
C GLY A 70 -14.39 -7.78 -0.50
N ILE A 71 -13.80 -7.02 -1.42
CA ILE A 71 -13.72 -5.55 -1.34
C ILE A 71 -14.95 -4.84 -1.95
N THR A 72 -15.75 -5.54 -2.76
CA THR A 72 -16.78 -4.92 -3.62
C THR A 72 -17.80 -4.09 -2.85
N ASP A 73 -18.23 -4.59 -1.69
CA ASP A 73 -19.16 -3.93 -0.77
C ASP A 73 -18.45 -3.36 0.48
N MET A 74 -17.13 -3.16 0.42
CA MET A 74 -16.36 -2.69 1.56
C MET A 74 -16.66 -1.22 1.87
N GLU A 75 -17.31 -1.02 3.01
CA GLU A 75 -17.56 0.29 3.60
C GLU A 75 -16.39 0.76 4.47
N LEU A 76 -15.98 2.02 4.31
CA LEU A 76 -14.91 2.66 5.09
C LEU A 76 -15.09 2.47 6.60
N LYS A 77 -16.32 2.62 7.12
CA LYS A 77 -16.63 2.44 8.55
C LYS A 77 -16.27 1.04 9.05
N SER A 78 -16.47 0.01 8.22
CA SER A 78 -16.15 -1.38 8.56
C SER A 78 -14.64 -1.63 8.51
N PHE A 79 -13.96 -1.08 7.50
CA PHE A 79 -12.50 -1.10 7.39
C PHE A 79 -11.83 -0.41 8.59
N MET A 80 -12.33 0.76 9.01
CA MET A 80 -11.75 1.50 10.14
C MET A 80 -11.82 0.74 11.47
N LYS A 81 -12.70 -0.26 11.61
CA LYS A 81 -12.66 -1.19 12.76
C LYS A 81 -11.44 -2.10 12.71
N LYS A 82 -11.13 -2.65 11.53
CA LYS A 82 -9.93 -3.48 11.28
C LYS A 82 -8.64 -2.67 11.39
N TRP A 83 -8.63 -1.44 10.90
CA TRP A 83 -7.52 -0.50 11.09
C TRP A 83 -7.17 -0.32 12.57
N LYS A 84 -8.17 -0.12 13.44
CA LYS A 84 -7.95 0.10 14.88
C LYS A 84 -7.51 -1.15 15.64
N ASP A 85 -7.83 -2.34 15.14
CA ASP A 85 -7.38 -3.59 15.72
C ASP A 85 -5.91 -3.84 15.39
N LYS A 86 -5.01 -3.55 16.34
CA LYS A 86 -3.56 -3.71 16.16
C LYS A 86 -3.12 -5.15 15.94
N LYS A 87 -3.93 -6.15 16.30
CA LYS A 87 -3.62 -7.57 16.04
C LYS A 87 -3.97 -7.97 14.61
N PHE A 88 -4.90 -7.26 13.99
CA PHE A 88 -5.26 -7.48 12.60
C PHE A 88 -4.15 -6.99 11.67
N ALA A 89 -3.73 -7.82 10.71
CA ALA A 89 -2.60 -7.52 9.83
C ALA A 89 -1.38 -7.00 10.63
N ALA A 90 -0.98 -7.72 11.69
CA ALA A 90 0.03 -7.27 12.65
C ALA A 90 1.43 -7.05 12.05
N LYS A 91 1.69 -7.59 10.86
CA LYS A 91 2.92 -7.33 10.12
C LYS A 91 2.95 -5.93 9.50
N CYS A 92 1.79 -5.27 9.36
CA CYS A 92 1.70 -3.95 8.77
C CYS A 92 2.03 -2.83 9.78
N ASN A 93 2.92 -1.92 9.40
CA ASN A 93 3.38 -0.82 10.22
C ASN A 93 2.43 0.40 10.16
N ARG A 94 1.47 0.45 11.10
CA ARG A 94 0.51 1.57 11.22
C ARG A 94 1.17 2.92 11.50
N PRO A 95 2.18 3.04 12.39
CA PRO A 95 2.95 4.29 12.54
C PRO A 95 3.50 4.83 11.23
N LEU A 96 4.07 3.97 10.38
CA LEU A 96 4.61 4.36 9.07
C LEU A 96 3.52 4.94 8.14
N ILE A 97 2.36 4.27 8.08
CA ILE A 97 1.21 4.74 7.31
C ILE A 97 0.73 6.12 7.82
N LEU A 98 0.68 6.30 9.13
CA LEU A 98 0.29 7.59 9.74
C LEU A 98 1.30 8.70 9.46
N GLU A 99 2.59 8.39 9.45
CA GLU A 99 3.64 9.33 9.03
C GLU A 99 3.42 9.75 7.57
N GLY A 100 3.14 8.80 6.67
CA GLY A 100 2.77 9.09 5.29
C GLY A 100 1.54 10.00 5.17
N CYS A 101 0.49 9.73 5.94
CA CYS A 101 -0.70 10.59 6.01
C CYS A 101 -0.35 12.02 6.47
N GLN A 102 0.53 12.17 7.46
CA GLN A 102 1.01 13.47 7.92
C GLN A 102 1.79 14.22 6.83
N MET A 103 2.64 13.54 6.07
CA MET A 103 3.37 14.16 4.95
C MET A 103 2.45 14.67 3.84
N LEU A 104 1.33 13.96 3.62
CA LEU A 104 0.29 14.35 2.68
C LEU A 104 -0.64 15.44 3.23
N GLY A 105 -0.66 15.66 4.55
CA GLY A 105 -1.61 16.55 5.21
C GLY A 105 -3.04 16.03 5.17
N MET A 106 -3.24 14.71 5.18
CA MET A 106 -4.55 14.04 5.04
C MET A 106 -4.89 13.20 6.28
N ASP A 107 -6.17 13.08 6.62
CA ASP A 107 -6.62 12.15 7.65
C ASP A 107 -6.57 10.70 7.13
N ILE A 108 -6.25 9.76 8.02
CA ILE A 108 -6.20 8.33 7.69
C ILE A 108 -7.51 7.82 7.05
N LYS A 109 -8.66 8.36 7.42
CA LYS A 109 -9.94 7.95 6.81
C LYS A 109 -10.06 8.41 5.36
N GLU A 110 -9.53 9.57 5.02
CA GLU A 110 -9.54 10.10 3.65
C GLU A 110 -8.65 9.23 2.76
N VAL A 111 -7.41 8.98 3.21
CA VAL A 111 -6.47 8.10 2.49
C VAL A 111 -7.03 6.68 2.35
N ALA A 112 -7.59 6.12 3.42
CA ALA A 112 -8.20 4.79 3.38
C ALA A 112 -9.39 4.71 2.44
N GLY A 113 -10.22 5.76 2.36
CA GLY A 113 -11.33 5.84 1.40
C GLY A 113 -10.82 5.75 -0.04
N ILE A 114 -9.83 6.58 -0.38
CA ILE A 114 -9.20 6.60 -1.71
C ILE A 114 -8.60 5.23 -2.06
N VAL A 115 -7.86 4.62 -1.13
CA VAL A 115 -7.26 3.29 -1.36
C VAL A 115 -8.33 2.23 -1.58
N ILE A 116 -9.40 2.22 -0.78
CA ILE A 116 -10.50 1.26 -0.94
C ILE A 116 -11.17 1.43 -2.30
N ASP A 117 -11.48 2.66 -2.70
CA ASP A 117 -12.17 2.92 -3.96
C ASP A 117 -11.28 2.58 -5.17
N GLY A 118 -10.00 2.96 -5.15
CA GLY A 118 -9.05 2.57 -6.19
C GLY A 118 -8.86 1.05 -6.29
N MET A 119 -8.78 0.34 -5.15
CA MET A 119 -8.69 -1.12 -5.16
C MET A 119 -10.01 -1.79 -5.60
N LYS A 120 -11.17 -1.15 -5.41
CA LYS A 120 -12.46 -1.66 -5.91
C LYS A 120 -12.52 -1.64 -7.43
N GLU A 121 -12.02 -0.57 -8.07
CA GLU A 121 -11.98 -0.46 -9.53
C GLU A 121 -11.21 -1.62 -10.18
N HIS A 122 -10.20 -2.14 -9.46
CA HIS A 122 -9.36 -3.26 -9.89
C HIS A 122 -9.64 -4.57 -9.13
N ALA A 123 -10.81 -4.72 -8.50
CA ALA A 123 -11.09 -5.84 -7.59
C ALA A 123 -10.90 -7.23 -8.25
N SER A 124 -11.27 -7.38 -9.52
CA SER A 124 -11.09 -8.65 -10.25
C SER A 124 -9.61 -8.98 -10.49
N GLU A 125 -8.82 -7.99 -10.91
CA GLU A 125 -7.37 -8.14 -11.15
C GLU A 125 -6.62 -8.46 -9.84
N LEU A 126 -7.05 -7.83 -8.75
CA LEU A 126 -6.51 -8.04 -7.41
C LEU A 126 -7.04 -9.32 -6.74
N GLN A 127 -7.97 -10.04 -7.37
CA GLN A 127 -8.64 -11.23 -6.82
C GLN A 127 -9.32 -10.97 -5.47
N LEU A 128 -10.04 -9.85 -5.38
CA LEU A 128 -10.72 -9.35 -4.19
C LEU A 128 -12.24 -9.29 -4.33
N THR A 129 -12.85 -10.01 -5.27
CA THR A 129 -14.32 -10.05 -5.43
C THR A 129 -15.03 -10.93 -4.40
N GLY A 130 -14.27 -11.60 -3.53
CA GLY A 130 -14.81 -12.56 -2.56
C GLY A 130 -15.09 -13.92 -3.21
N ASN A 131 -15.30 -14.93 -2.37
CA ASN A 131 -15.50 -16.33 -2.78
C ASN A 131 -16.97 -16.74 -2.68
N ALA A 132 -17.91 -15.82 -2.90
CA ALA A 132 -19.34 -16.08 -2.70
C ALA A 132 -19.94 -17.18 -3.61
N ASN A 133 -19.14 -17.84 -4.46
CA ASN A 133 -19.54 -18.94 -5.35
C ASN A 133 -18.47 -20.05 -5.48
N GLU A 134 -17.89 -20.52 -4.38
CA GLU A 134 -17.23 -21.84 -4.31
C GLU A 134 -17.80 -22.69 -3.17
#